data_AF-A0AAN4Z3D2-F1
#
_entry.id   AF-A0AAN4Z3D2-F1
#
_cell.length_a   1.000
_cell.length_b   1.000
_cell.length_c   1.000
_cell.angle_alpha   90.00
_cell.angle_beta   90.00
_cell.angle_gamma   90.00
#
_symmetry.space_group_name_H-M   'P 1'
#
loop_
_entity.id
_entity.type
_entity.pdbx_description
1 polymer ?
#
loop_
_entity_poly.entity_id
_entity_poly.type
_entity_poly.pdbx_seq_one_letter_code
_entity_poly.pdbx_strand_id
1 'polypeptide(L)'
;MLVASLLVALLATGADARVTFTSSEVLDDVDLRGVNTASFGCKSGCRVYSPTRRDNIIIKDSMKKKWARCAIISSIYHSAAPAASNADYTLVNQGAADPSFLLYIVARGAANYNSKVLTILSASRVTVTDPLLTVLSSSGAIRFTSFKGDYSDVLPAVYTTGFDSIDTCRPVFNAISALSMVKTSFTVYSPIATIDFKKASGDKSVLVTGEAYASTESGEDVTSVFVSPG
;
A
#
# COMPACT_ATOMS: atom_id res chain seq x y z
N MET A 1 -37.11 9.66 42.46
CA MET A 1 -36.11 8.77 41.83
C MET A 1 -36.14 9.01 40.33
N LEU A 2 -35.27 9.89 39.83
CA LEU A 2 -35.05 10.09 38.39
C LEU A 2 -33.79 9.30 38.02
N VAL A 3 -33.96 8.18 37.31
CA VAL A 3 -32.85 7.49 36.65
C VAL A 3 -32.70 8.17 35.29
N ALA A 4 -31.79 9.14 35.22
CA ALA A 4 -31.37 9.71 33.96
C ALA A 4 -30.57 8.63 33.22
N SER A 5 -31.23 7.94 32.29
CA SER A 5 -30.60 7.10 31.28
C SER A 5 -29.66 7.98 30.46
N LEU A 6 -28.40 8.04 30.90
CA LEU A 6 -27.28 8.55 30.15
C LEU A 6 -27.02 7.58 28.99
N LEU A 7 -27.87 7.68 27.97
CA LEU A 7 -27.66 7.09 26.67
C LEU A 7 -26.46 7.84 26.09
N VAL A 8 -25.26 7.35 26.40
CA VAL A 8 -24.04 7.71 25.68
C VAL A 8 -24.27 7.20 24.27
N ALA A 9 -24.89 8.05 23.45
CA ALA A 9 -24.79 8.00 22.01
C ALA A 9 -23.31 8.25 21.71
N LEU A 10 -22.53 7.18 21.81
CA LEU A 10 -21.26 7.00 21.15
C LEU A 10 -21.59 7.01 19.66
N LEU A 11 -21.92 8.21 19.16
CA LEU A 11 -21.77 8.58 17.77
C LEU A 11 -20.28 8.46 17.52
N ALA A 12 -19.84 7.21 17.33
CA ALA A 12 -18.67 6.92 16.53
C ALA A 12 -19.00 7.54 15.16
N THR A 13 -18.71 8.83 15.03
CA THR A 13 -18.36 9.42 13.76
C THR A 13 -17.26 8.50 13.26
N GLY A 14 -17.62 7.58 12.37
CA GLY A 14 -16.68 6.75 11.66
C GLY A 14 -15.75 7.72 10.97
N ALA A 15 -14.63 8.03 11.62
CA ALA A 15 -13.53 8.66 10.94
C ALA A 15 -13.10 7.58 9.96
N ASP A 16 -13.51 7.75 8.71
CA ASP A 16 -12.97 7.01 7.58
C ASP A 16 -11.44 7.07 7.73
N ALA A 17 -10.87 5.97 8.23
CA ALA A 17 -9.52 5.97 8.78
C ALA A 17 -8.56 5.88 7.60
N ARG A 18 -8.19 7.04 7.07
CA ARG A 18 -7.14 7.15 6.06
C ARG A 18 -5.83 6.59 6.61
N VAL A 19 -5.26 5.64 5.90
CA VAL A 19 -3.97 5.06 6.24
C VAL A 19 -2.85 6.09 5.94
N THR A 20 -2.34 6.70 7.01
CA THR A 20 -1.29 7.72 6.94
C THR A 20 -0.05 7.22 7.65
N PHE A 21 1.09 7.37 6.99
CA PHE A 21 2.40 7.14 7.56
C PHE A 21 3.16 8.45 7.72
N THR A 22 4.35 8.41 8.32
CA THR A 22 5.15 9.62 8.61
C THR A 22 5.45 10.47 7.38
N SER A 23 5.63 9.86 6.21
CA SER A 23 5.95 10.58 4.98
C SER A 23 5.22 10.03 3.75
N SER A 24 4.17 9.27 3.96
CA SER A 24 3.34 8.74 2.88
C SER A 24 1.88 8.59 3.30
N GLU A 25 1.00 8.55 2.31
CA GLU A 25 -0.44 8.32 2.48
C GLU A 25 -0.87 7.27 1.48
N VAL A 26 -1.81 6.40 1.88
CA VAL A 26 -2.52 5.49 0.99
C VAL A 26 -3.97 5.95 0.91
N LEU A 27 -4.46 6.20 -0.29
CA LEU A 27 -5.86 6.58 -0.55
C LEU A 27 -6.57 5.50 -1.34
N ASP A 28 -7.82 5.24 -1.00
CA ASP A 28 -8.68 4.25 -1.67
C ASP A 28 -10.14 4.72 -1.83
N ASP A 29 -11.04 3.81 -2.22
CA ASP A 29 -12.45 4.14 -2.45
C ASP A 29 -13.15 4.75 -1.23
N VAL A 30 -12.68 4.44 -0.02
CA VAL A 30 -13.25 4.96 1.23
C VAL A 30 -13.03 6.47 1.31
N ASP A 31 -11.87 6.99 0.85
CA ASP A 31 -11.58 8.43 0.85
C ASP A 31 -12.51 9.26 -0.06
N LEU A 32 -13.19 8.61 -1.01
CA LEU A 32 -14.16 9.25 -1.93
C LEU A 32 -15.59 8.73 -1.72
N ARG A 33 -15.87 8.07 -0.60
CA ARG A 33 -17.22 7.58 -0.30
C ARG A 33 -18.13 8.73 0.11
N GLY A 34 -19.24 8.90 -0.60
CA GLY A 34 -20.18 10.00 -0.36
C GLY A 34 -19.67 11.42 -0.68
N VAL A 35 -18.42 11.55 -1.16
CA VAL A 35 -17.80 12.83 -1.56
C VAL A 35 -17.06 12.67 -2.89
N ASN A 36 -16.91 13.74 -3.66
CA ASN A 36 -16.20 13.68 -4.96
C ASN A 36 -14.74 14.13 -4.89
N THR A 37 -14.26 14.47 -3.69
CA THR A 37 -12.90 15.02 -3.52
C THR A 37 -12.25 14.58 -2.22
N ALA A 38 -10.95 14.30 -2.27
CA ALA A 38 -10.12 14.03 -1.10
C ALA A 38 -8.80 14.81 -1.22
N SER A 39 -8.41 15.55 -0.18
CA SER A 39 -7.14 16.27 -0.15
C SER A 39 -5.99 15.37 0.32
N PHE A 40 -4.76 15.63 -0.12
CA PHE A 40 -3.55 14.96 0.38
C PHE A 40 -2.32 15.87 0.35
N GLY A 41 -1.32 15.58 1.19
CA GLY A 41 -0.12 16.41 1.35
C GLY A 41 1.00 16.09 0.37
N CYS A 42 1.64 17.12 -0.21
CA CYS A 42 2.81 16.98 -1.09
C CYS A 42 3.70 18.24 -1.08
N LYS A 43 3.86 18.86 0.11
CA LYS A 43 4.50 20.18 0.28
C LYS A 43 5.91 20.29 -0.31
N SER A 44 6.70 19.22 -0.21
CA SER A 44 8.10 19.17 -0.68
C SER A 44 8.24 18.56 -2.07
N GLY A 45 7.12 18.32 -2.76
CA GLY A 45 7.02 17.35 -3.86
C GLY A 45 6.81 15.93 -3.33
N CYS A 46 6.34 15.04 -4.20
CA CYS A 46 6.04 13.65 -3.88
C CYS A 46 6.18 12.76 -5.11
N ARG A 47 6.11 11.45 -4.92
CA ARG A 47 5.84 10.45 -5.96
C ARG A 47 4.47 9.85 -5.71
N VAL A 48 3.69 9.72 -6.76
CA VAL A 48 2.39 9.08 -6.73
C VAL A 48 2.45 7.80 -7.53
N TYR A 49 1.91 6.72 -6.98
CA TYR A 49 1.83 5.39 -7.56
C TYR A 49 0.39 4.90 -7.53
N SER A 50 -0.02 4.11 -8.52
CA SER A 50 -1.35 3.49 -8.56
C SER A 50 -1.32 2.17 -9.29
N PRO A 51 -1.85 1.07 -8.75
CA PRO A 51 -2.08 -0.14 -9.54
C PRO A 51 -3.39 -0.08 -10.35
N THR A 52 -4.22 0.95 -10.15
CA THR A 52 -5.55 1.06 -10.75
C THR A 52 -5.58 2.01 -11.94
N ARG A 53 -6.09 1.51 -13.08
CA ARG A 53 -6.30 2.29 -14.31
C ARG A 53 -7.66 2.96 -14.29
N ARG A 54 -7.78 4.12 -13.63
CA ARG A 54 -9.01 4.93 -13.61
C ARG A 54 -8.77 6.31 -14.22
N ASP A 55 -9.40 6.57 -15.37
CA ASP A 55 -9.28 7.87 -16.05
C ASP A 55 -10.07 9.00 -15.38
N ASN A 56 -11.13 8.64 -14.66
CA ASN A 56 -12.03 9.57 -13.99
C ASN A 56 -11.50 10.05 -12.64
N ILE A 57 -10.43 9.45 -12.14
CA ILE A 57 -9.76 9.86 -10.90
C ILE A 57 -8.57 10.74 -11.27
N ILE A 58 -8.70 12.03 -10.93
CA ILE A 58 -7.79 13.09 -11.35
C ILE A 58 -7.16 13.73 -10.13
N ILE A 59 -5.87 14.00 -10.23
CA ILE A 59 -5.15 14.80 -9.24
C ILE A 59 -5.07 16.24 -9.75
N LYS A 60 -5.51 17.18 -8.91
CA LYS A 60 -5.39 18.63 -9.13
C LYS A 60 -4.47 19.24 -8.08
N ASP A 61 -3.75 20.29 -8.47
CA ASP A 61 -3.01 21.13 -7.52
C ASP A 61 -3.94 22.16 -6.82
N SER A 62 -3.38 22.95 -5.91
CA SER A 62 -4.13 24.02 -5.21
C SER A 62 -4.70 25.09 -6.13
N MET A 63 -4.14 25.26 -7.33
CA MET A 63 -4.64 26.16 -8.38
C MET A 63 -5.73 25.51 -9.23
N LYS A 64 -6.19 24.31 -8.87
CA LYS A 64 -7.18 23.49 -9.59
C LYS A 64 -6.70 23.04 -10.98
N LYS A 65 -5.41 23.16 -11.30
CA LYS A 65 -4.85 22.69 -12.56
C LYS A 65 -4.78 21.17 -12.52
N LYS A 66 -5.24 20.53 -13.59
CA LYS A 66 -5.15 19.08 -13.77
C LYS A 66 -3.68 18.69 -13.89
N TRP A 67 -3.21 17.87 -12.96
CA TRP A 67 -1.83 17.40 -12.95
C TRP A 67 -1.70 16.02 -13.62
N ALA A 68 -2.43 15.02 -13.13
CA ALA A 68 -2.37 13.66 -13.68
C ALA A 68 -3.70 12.91 -13.55
N ARG A 69 -3.78 11.77 -14.26
CA ARG A 69 -4.86 10.78 -14.12
C ARG A 69 -4.26 9.49 -13.57
N CYS A 70 -5.01 8.72 -12.79
CA CYS A 70 -4.53 7.41 -12.30
C CYS A 70 -4.14 6.48 -13.45
N ALA A 71 -4.85 6.53 -14.58
CA ALA A 71 -4.51 5.77 -15.79
C ALA A 71 -3.06 5.99 -16.27
N ILE A 72 -2.54 7.22 -16.19
CA ILE A 72 -1.17 7.56 -16.61
C ILE A 72 -0.13 7.10 -15.58
N ILE A 73 -0.49 7.14 -14.29
CA ILE A 73 0.39 6.77 -13.18
C ILE A 73 0.50 5.25 -13.02
N SER A 74 -0.43 4.50 -13.62
CA SER A 74 -0.55 3.05 -13.43
C SER A 74 0.37 2.17 -14.28
N SER A 75 1.32 2.74 -15.02
CA SER A 75 2.32 1.94 -15.71
C SER A 75 3.35 1.36 -14.74
N ILE A 76 3.82 0.14 -15.04
CA ILE A 76 4.78 -0.59 -14.22
C ILE A 76 6.04 0.28 -14.08
N TYR A 77 6.47 0.54 -12.84
CA TYR A 77 7.61 1.39 -12.46
C TYR A 77 7.49 2.89 -12.71
N HIS A 78 6.34 3.40 -13.17
CA HIS A 78 6.16 4.83 -13.28
C HIS A 78 5.60 5.39 -11.98
N SER A 79 6.36 6.32 -11.39
CA SER A 79 5.76 7.33 -10.55
C SER A 79 5.52 8.55 -11.43
N ALA A 80 4.47 9.29 -11.12
CA ALA A 80 4.43 10.68 -11.51
C ALA A 80 4.86 11.50 -10.29
N ALA A 81 5.73 12.50 -10.51
CA ALA A 81 6.14 13.41 -9.47
C ALA A 81 5.50 14.78 -9.73
N PRO A 82 4.56 15.24 -8.90
CA PRO A 82 4.11 16.61 -9.00
C PRO A 82 5.31 17.53 -8.83
N ALA A 83 5.34 18.62 -9.60
CA ALA A 83 6.33 19.65 -9.36
C ALA A 83 6.21 20.09 -7.90
N ALA A 84 7.33 20.26 -7.21
CA ALA A 84 7.31 20.76 -5.84
C ALA A 84 6.58 22.10 -5.83
N SER A 85 5.42 22.11 -5.21
CA SER A 85 4.65 23.30 -4.91
C SER A 85 4.37 23.21 -3.42
N ASN A 86 4.44 24.33 -2.71
CA ASN A 86 4.02 24.42 -1.31
C ASN A 86 2.48 24.25 -1.19
N ALA A 87 1.87 23.47 -2.06
CA ALA A 87 0.45 23.37 -2.30
C ALA A 87 -0.09 22.02 -1.82
N ASP A 88 -1.32 22.07 -1.31
CA ASP A 88 -2.12 20.89 -1.09
C ASP A 88 -2.69 20.40 -2.43
N TYR A 89 -2.74 19.09 -2.59
CA TYR A 89 -3.30 18.45 -3.78
C TYR A 89 -4.68 17.91 -3.46
N THR A 90 -5.53 17.84 -4.48
CA THR A 90 -6.88 17.30 -4.35
C THR A 90 -7.10 16.21 -5.39
N LEU A 91 -7.44 15.03 -4.90
CA LEU A 91 -8.00 13.95 -5.68
C LEU A 91 -9.46 14.28 -6.01
N VAL A 92 -9.87 14.12 -7.27
CA VAL A 92 -11.21 14.42 -7.75
C VAL A 92 -11.76 13.23 -8.53
N ASN A 93 -12.93 12.75 -8.12
CA ASN A 93 -13.72 11.81 -8.89
C ASN A 93 -14.63 12.56 -9.88
N GLN A 94 -14.51 12.24 -11.17
CA GLN A 94 -15.40 12.73 -12.23
C GLN A 94 -16.27 11.64 -12.84
N GLY A 95 -16.26 10.43 -12.25
CA GLY A 95 -16.95 9.26 -12.74
C GLY A 95 -18.17 8.90 -11.90
N ALA A 96 -18.47 7.59 -11.84
CA ALA A 96 -19.50 7.05 -10.98
C ALA A 96 -19.16 7.28 -9.50
N ALA A 97 -20.19 7.34 -8.65
CA ALA A 97 -20.03 7.30 -7.19
C ALA A 97 -19.26 6.04 -6.76
N ASP A 98 -18.55 6.15 -5.63
CA ASP A 98 -17.79 5.06 -5.00
C ASP A 98 -16.80 4.36 -5.96
N PRO A 99 -15.82 5.11 -6.49
CA PRO A 99 -14.87 4.56 -7.45
C PRO A 99 -13.89 3.61 -6.77
N SER A 100 -13.68 2.41 -7.33
CA SER A 100 -12.57 1.57 -6.90
C SER A 100 -11.24 2.07 -7.48
N PHE A 101 -10.36 2.56 -6.60
CA PHE A 101 -8.99 3.00 -6.92
C PHE A 101 -8.04 2.73 -5.74
N LEU A 102 -6.74 2.81 -6.00
CA LEU A 102 -5.70 2.84 -4.96
C LEU A 102 -4.62 3.83 -5.37
N LEU A 103 -4.22 4.71 -4.45
CA LEU A 103 -3.08 5.60 -4.59
C LEU A 103 -2.13 5.42 -3.41
N TYR A 104 -0.83 5.33 -3.70
CA TYR A 104 0.23 5.45 -2.71
C TYR A 104 1.03 6.70 -3.04
N ILE A 105 1.09 7.62 -2.08
CA ILE A 105 1.68 8.95 -2.24
C ILE A 105 2.82 9.07 -1.25
N VAL A 106 4.03 9.35 -1.73
CA VAL A 106 5.23 9.43 -0.89
C VAL A 106 5.84 10.80 -1.01
N ALA A 107 6.00 11.52 0.10
CA ALA A 107 6.63 12.83 0.14
C ALA A 107 8.13 12.75 -0.16
N ARG A 108 8.66 13.75 -0.84
CA ARG A 108 10.10 13.91 -1.07
C ARG A 108 10.81 14.07 0.27
N GLY A 109 11.87 13.29 0.47
CA GLY A 109 12.62 13.26 1.72
C GLY A 109 12.23 12.12 2.65
N ALA A 110 11.20 11.33 2.31
CA ALA A 110 10.89 10.09 2.99
C ALA A 110 12.09 9.14 3.01
N ALA A 111 12.17 8.30 4.05
CA ALA A 111 13.14 7.21 4.09
C ALA A 111 12.96 6.32 2.84
N ASN A 112 14.08 5.89 2.25
CA ASN A 112 14.05 5.02 1.06
C ASN A 112 13.26 5.59 -0.14
N TYR A 113 13.08 6.92 -0.26
CA TYR A 113 12.28 7.56 -1.32
C TYR A 113 12.58 7.08 -2.75
N ASN A 114 13.82 6.67 -3.01
CA ASN A 114 14.26 6.19 -4.32
C ASN A 114 14.05 4.69 -4.56
N SER A 115 13.53 3.95 -3.57
CA SER A 115 13.15 2.56 -3.73
C SER A 115 12.08 2.41 -4.80
N LYS A 116 12.12 1.27 -5.49
CA LYS A 116 11.16 0.97 -6.54
C LYS A 116 9.81 0.62 -5.91
N VAL A 117 8.75 0.92 -6.66
CA VAL A 117 7.40 0.45 -6.38
C VAL A 117 6.95 -0.36 -7.58
N LEU A 118 6.53 -1.60 -7.33
CA LEU A 118 5.95 -2.49 -8.31
C LEU A 118 4.43 -2.42 -8.18
N THR A 119 3.74 -2.18 -9.29
CA THR A 119 2.28 -2.33 -9.36
C THR A 119 1.96 -3.69 -9.98
N ILE A 120 1.12 -4.48 -9.32
CA ILE A 120 0.65 -5.78 -9.81
C ILE A 120 -0.86 -5.74 -10.02
N LEU A 121 -1.31 -6.32 -11.13
CA LEU A 121 -2.72 -6.55 -11.40
C LEU A 121 -3.13 -7.91 -10.82
N SER A 122 -4.44 -8.11 -10.64
CA SER A 122 -4.99 -9.41 -10.25
C SER A 122 -4.47 -10.53 -11.15
N ALA A 123 -4.09 -11.66 -10.55
CA ALA A 123 -3.50 -12.84 -11.19
C ALA A 123 -2.16 -12.63 -11.92
N SER A 124 -1.59 -11.42 -11.91
CA SER A 124 -0.26 -11.17 -12.46
C SER A 124 0.82 -11.75 -11.54
N ARG A 125 1.92 -12.22 -12.13
CA ARG A 125 3.06 -12.79 -11.41
C ARG A 125 4.35 -12.08 -11.81
N VAL A 126 5.14 -11.66 -10.82
CA VAL A 126 6.40 -10.96 -11.05
C VAL A 126 7.46 -11.50 -10.10
N THR A 127 8.63 -11.84 -10.64
CA THR A 127 9.81 -12.15 -9.83
C THR A 127 10.48 -10.85 -9.41
N VAL A 128 10.60 -10.64 -8.10
CA VAL A 128 11.23 -9.48 -7.50
C VAL A 128 12.63 -9.83 -7.04
N THR A 129 13.62 -9.00 -7.35
CA THR A 129 15.03 -9.17 -6.95
C THR A 129 15.62 -7.96 -6.22
N ASP A 130 14.92 -6.82 -6.24
CA ASP A 130 15.36 -5.59 -5.56
C ASP A 130 15.45 -5.82 -4.05
N PRO A 131 16.49 -5.30 -3.37
CA PRO A 131 16.71 -5.54 -1.93
C PRO A 131 15.59 -4.99 -1.05
N LEU A 132 14.97 -3.89 -1.47
CA LEU A 132 13.83 -3.26 -0.83
C LEU A 132 12.83 -2.85 -1.93
N LEU A 133 11.62 -3.38 -1.87
CA LEU A 133 10.59 -3.12 -2.88
C LEU A 133 9.21 -3.01 -2.22
N THR A 134 8.48 -1.94 -2.52
CA THR A 134 7.05 -1.86 -2.23
C THR A 134 6.25 -2.40 -3.41
N VAL A 135 5.23 -3.19 -3.11
CA VAL A 135 4.29 -3.79 -4.04
C VAL A 135 2.92 -3.18 -3.77
N LEU A 136 2.26 -2.72 -4.83
CA LEU A 136 0.88 -2.26 -4.82
C LEU A 136 0.03 -3.21 -5.64
N SER A 137 -1.07 -3.71 -5.07
CA SER A 137 -1.98 -4.63 -5.73
C SER A 137 -3.35 -3.99 -5.94
N SER A 138 -3.87 -4.10 -7.16
CA SER A 138 -5.26 -3.70 -7.45
C SER A 138 -6.30 -4.71 -6.97
N SER A 139 -5.88 -5.88 -6.48
CA SER A 139 -6.77 -6.96 -6.04
C SER A 139 -6.97 -7.02 -4.52
N GLY A 140 -6.34 -6.11 -3.76
CA GLY A 140 -6.48 -6.00 -2.31
C GLY A 140 -5.63 -6.98 -1.49
N ALA A 141 -4.95 -7.93 -2.13
CA ALA A 141 -4.02 -8.84 -1.49
C ALA A 141 -2.78 -9.11 -2.35
N ILE A 142 -1.67 -9.42 -1.68
CA ILE A 142 -0.37 -9.71 -2.28
C ILE A 142 0.15 -11.02 -1.72
N ARG A 143 0.44 -11.98 -2.58
CA ARG A 143 1.00 -13.27 -2.17
C ARG A 143 2.48 -13.36 -2.52
N PHE A 144 3.26 -13.82 -1.55
CA PHE A 144 4.68 -14.04 -1.64
C PHE A 144 4.97 -15.54 -1.63
N THR A 145 5.69 -16.03 -2.64
CA THR A 145 6.01 -17.45 -2.79
C THR A 145 7.39 -17.64 -3.41
N SER A 146 7.89 -18.88 -3.39
CA SER A 146 9.05 -19.28 -4.20
C SER A 146 10.29 -18.42 -3.92
N PHE A 147 10.56 -18.14 -2.64
CA PHE A 147 11.75 -17.42 -2.23
C PHE A 147 13.01 -18.19 -2.61
N LYS A 148 13.98 -17.49 -3.19
CA LYS A 148 15.29 -18.02 -3.57
C LYS A 148 16.36 -17.06 -3.10
N GLY A 149 17.45 -17.59 -2.56
CA GLY A 149 18.64 -16.84 -2.20
C GLY A 149 19.39 -17.48 -1.05
N ASP A 150 20.55 -16.91 -0.74
CA ASP A 150 21.30 -17.25 0.46
C ASP A 150 20.81 -16.39 1.62
N TYR A 151 20.17 -17.05 2.59
CA TYR A 151 19.61 -16.41 3.79
C TYR A 151 20.27 -16.92 5.07
N SER A 152 21.49 -17.46 4.96
CA SER A 152 22.25 -17.98 6.11
C SER A 152 22.54 -16.90 7.15
N ASP A 153 22.90 -15.69 6.71
CA ASP A 153 23.27 -14.58 7.59
C ASP A 153 22.11 -13.64 7.91
N VAL A 154 21.19 -13.44 6.97
CA VAL A 154 20.13 -12.44 7.09
C VAL A 154 18.82 -12.95 6.46
N LEU A 155 17.74 -12.82 7.24
CA LEU A 155 16.40 -13.28 6.85
C LEU A 155 15.52 -12.11 6.38
N PRO A 156 14.76 -12.27 5.28
CA PRO A 156 13.88 -11.24 4.76
C PRO A 156 12.70 -10.97 5.70
N ALA A 157 12.15 -9.77 5.60
CA ALA A 157 10.95 -9.34 6.30
C ALA A 157 9.93 -8.74 5.32
N VAL A 158 8.66 -8.92 5.62
CA VAL A 158 7.56 -8.31 4.85
C VAL A 158 6.67 -7.48 5.77
N TYR A 159 6.31 -6.29 5.31
CA TYR A 159 5.53 -5.28 6.01
C TYR A 159 4.26 -4.94 5.22
N THR A 160 3.20 -4.50 5.91
CA THR A 160 1.94 -4.00 5.30
C THR A 160 1.96 -2.49 5.02
N THR A 161 3.14 -1.89 4.95
CA THR A 161 3.35 -0.46 4.69
C THR A 161 4.21 -0.25 3.44
N GLY A 162 4.39 1.00 3.03
CA GLY A 162 5.37 1.43 2.05
C GLY A 162 6.81 1.39 2.59
N PHE A 163 7.78 1.55 1.68
CA PHE A 163 9.21 1.48 2.00
C PHE A 163 9.68 2.55 2.99
N ASP A 164 8.90 3.61 3.17
CA ASP A 164 9.24 4.77 3.99
C ASP A 164 9.00 4.56 5.48
N SER A 165 8.27 3.50 5.83
CA SER A 165 7.80 3.25 7.20
C SER A 165 8.16 1.87 7.75
N ILE A 166 9.06 1.15 7.07
CA ILE A 166 9.52 -0.17 7.53
C ILE A 166 10.28 -0.09 8.88
N ASP A 167 10.88 1.05 9.21
CA ASP A 167 11.61 1.26 10.47
C ASP A 167 10.68 1.54 11.67
N THR A 168 9.44 1.96 11.40
CA THR A 168 8.44 2.28 12.43
C THR A 168 7.35 1.21 12.54
N CYS A 169 7.20 0.37 11.51
CA CYS A 169 6.22 -0.70 11.47
C CYS A 169 6.83 -2.06 11.85
N ARG A 170 6.02 -2.92 12.47
CA ARG A 170 6.41 -4.31 12.69
C ARG A 170 6.19 -5.13 11.41
N PRO A 171 7.07 -6.07 11.08
CA PRO A 171 6.84 -6.95 9.95
C PRO A 171 5.67 -7.89 10.25
N VAL A 172 4.82 -8.12 9.24
CA VAL A 172 3.74 -9.11 9.29
C VAL A 172 4.25 -10.52 9.01
N PHE A 173 5.42 -10.62 8.39
CA PHE A 173 6.14 -11.86 8.24
C PHE A 173 7.64 -11.61 8.47
N ASN A 174 8.23 -12.47 9.29
CA ASN A 174 9.66 -12.55 9.50
C ASN A 174 10.06 -14.02 9.48
N ALA A 175 11.02 -14.38 8.64
CA ALA A 175 11.47 -15.77 8.59
C ALA A 175 12.21 -16.13 9.89
N ILE A 176 12.11 -17.39 10.31
CA ILE A 176 12.81 -17.90 11.49
C ILE A 176 14.07 -18.70 11.13
N SER A 177 14.20 -19.15 9.88
CA SER A 177 15.39 -19.83 9.36
C SER A 177 15.47 -19.78 7.83
N ALA A 178 16.68 -19.91 7.28
CA ALA A 178 16.89 -20.00 5.83
C ALA A 178 16.11 -21.16 5.18
N LEU A 179 16.07 -22.31 5.87
CA LEU A 179 15.33 -23.51 5.44
C LEU A 179 13.82 -23.29 5.37
N SER A 180 13.26 -22.58 6.35
CA SER A 180 11.83 -22.24 6.34
C SER A 180 11.49 -21.29 5.19
N MET A 181 12.41 -20.38 4.86
CA MET A 181 12.19 -19.31 3.88
C MET A 181 11.87 -19.85 2.49
N VAL A 182 12.67 -20.79 2.00
CA VAL A 182 12.52 -21.38 0.66
C VAL A 182 11.23 -22.21 0.49
N LYS A 183 10.63 -22.65 1.60
CA LYS A 183 9.38 -23.44 1.62
C LYS A 183 8.14 -22.59 1.90
N THR A 184 8.32 -21.29 2.13
CA THR A 184 7.25 -20.41 2.59
C THR A 184 6.38 -19.89 1.44
N SER A 185 5.08 -19.84 1.70
CA SER A 185 4.06 -19.23 0.86
C SER A 185 3.03 -18.59 1.77
N PHE A 186 2.78 -17.29 1.63
CA PHE A 186 1.77 -16.59 2.42
C PHE A 186 1.18 -15.42 1.64
N THR A 187 -0.01 -15.00 2.09
CA THR A 187 -0.75 -13.86 1.54
C THR A 187 -0.78 -12.74 2.57
N VAL A 188 -0.46 -11.53 2.12
CA VAL A 188 -0.67 -10.29 2.85
C VAL A 188 -1.99 -9.68 2.38
N TYR A 189 -2.98 -9.64 3.26
CA TYR A 189 -4.30 -9.04 2.99
C TYR A 189 -4.25 -7.52 3.11
N SER A 190 -3.47 -6.90 2.24
CA SER A 190 -3.33 -5.45 2.13
C SER A 190 -3.09 -5.10 0.66
N PRO A 191 -3.62 -3.95 0.17
CA PRO A 191 -3.33 -3.46 -1.16
C PRO A 191 -1.88 -2.96 -1.30
N ILE A 192 -1.14 -2.81 -0.19
CA ILE A 192 0.27 -2.41 -0.14
C ILE A 192 1.07 -3.37 0.75
N ALA A 193 2.23 -3.80 0.27
CA ALA A 193 3.20 -4.53 1.07
C ALA A 193 4.62 -4.17 0.66
N THR A 194 5.55 -4.14 1.60
CA THR A 194 6.97 -3.94 1.32
C THR A 194 7.75 -5.16 1.73
N ILE A 195 8.58 -5.67 0.83
CA ILE A 195 9.58 -6.68 1.14
C ILE A 195 10.94 -6.03 1.32
N ASP A 196 11.57 -6.33 2.45
CA ASP A 196 12.96 -6.03 2.73
C ASP A 196 13.73 -7.34 2.81
N PHE A 197 14.52 -7.64 1.77
CA PHE A 197 15.43 -8.78 1.82
C PHE A 197 16.63 -8.53 2.73
N LYS A 198 16.77 -7.31 3.26
CA LYS A 198 17.93 -6.82 3.99
C LYS A 198 19.19 -7.01 3.14
N LYS A 199 20.36 -6.96 3.79
CA LYS A 199 21.66 -7.19 3.15
C LYS A 199 21.93 -8.68 2.87
N ALA A 200 20.92 -9.45 2.43
CA ALA A 200 21.12 -10.82 1.98
C ALA A 200 22.11 -10.83 0.80
N SER A 201 23.13 -11.68 0.92
CA SER A 201 24.20 -11.89 -0.05
C SER A 201 23.68 -12.68 -1.26
N GLY A 202 24.31 -12.46 -2.43
CA GLY A 202 23.99 -13.20 -3.65
C GLY A 202 22.65 -12.89 -4.31
N ASP A 203 22.25 -13.78 -5.22
CA ASP A 203 21.01 -13.70 -5.99
C ASP A 203 19.82 -14.02 -5.10
N LYS A 204 18.97 -13.01 -4.88
CA LYS A 204 17.75 -13.12 -4.08
C LYS A 204 16.54 -12.85 -4.94
N SER A 205 15.50 -13.64 -4.77
CA SER A 205 14.24 -13.40 -5.44
C SER A 205 13.05 -13.93 -4.66
N VAL A 206 11.89 -13.34 -4.94
CA VAL A 206 10.59 -13.88 -4.53
C VAL A 206 9.63 -13.76 -5.71
N LEU A 207 8.73 -14.71 -5.86
CA LEU A 207 7.59 -14.57 -6.76
C LEU A 207 6.44 -13.88 -6.04
N VAL A 208 6.05 -12.73 -6.55
CA VAL A 208 4.93 -11.92 -6.05
C VAL A 208 3.74 -12.06 -6.99
N THR A 209 2.55 -12.32 -6.43
CA THR A 209 1.30 -12.41 -7.19
C THR A 209 0.19 -11.57 -6.58
N GLY A 210 -0.62 -10.94 -7.44
CA GLY A 210 -1.83 -10.24 -7.01
C GLY A 210 -2.94 -11.27 -6.84
N GLU A 211 -3.40 -11.48 -5.61
CA GLU A 211 -4.52 -12.39 -5.33
C GLU A 211 -5.78 -11.58 -5.11
N ALA A 212 -6.92 -12.06 -5.61
CA ALA A 212 -8.19 -11.48 -5.21
C ALA A 212 -8.31 -11.57 -3.68
N TYR A 213 -8.89 -10.54 -3.06
CA TYR A 213 -9.29 -10.60 -1.67
C TYR A 213 -10.36 -11.70 -1.52
N ALA A 214 -9.91 -12.93 -1.32
CA ALA A 214 -10.77 -14.02 -0.88
C ALA A 214 -10.86 -13.88 0.64
N SER A 215 -12.08 -13.69 1.16
CA SER A 215 -12.35 -14.01 2.56
C SER A 215 -12.00 -15.48 2.73
N THR A 216 -10.81 -15.76 3.24
CA THR A 216 -10.44 -17.14 3.52
C THR A 216 -11.20 -17.52 4.77
N GLU A 217 -12.11 -18.50 4.64
CA GLU A 217 -12.44 -19.34 5.78
C GLU A 217 -11.11 -19.96 6.23
N SER A 218 -10.62 -19.53 7.39
CA SER A 218 -9.37 -20.04 7.95
C SER A 218 -9.54 -21.54 8.19
N GLY A 219 -8.88 -22.37 7.39
CA GLY A 219 -8.70 -23.78 7.72
C GLY A 219 -7.92 -23.92 9.02
N GLU A 220 -8.19 -24.99 9.76
CA GLU A 220 -7.73 -25.21 11.15
C GLU A 220 -6.20 -25.17 11.37
N ASP A 221 -5.39 -25.16 10.29
CA ASP A 221 -3.91 -25.15 10.33
C ASP A 221 -3.25 -23.86 9.81
N VAL A 222 -3.99 -22.77 9.57
CA VAL A 222 -3.42 -21.52 9.02
C VAL A 222 -3.53 -20.37 10.02
N THR A 223 -2.40 -19.98 10.64
CA THR A 223 -2.32 -18.69 11.35
C THR A 223 -2.35 -17.56 10.33
N SER A 224 -3.53 -16.95 10.17
CA SER A 224 -3.72 -15.72 9.42
C SER A 224 -3.63 -14.55 10.40
N VAL A 225 -2.58 -13.72 10.29
CA VAL A 225 -2.51 -12.48 11.06
C VAL A 225 -3.20 -11.38 10.24
N PHE A 226 -4.45 -11.08 10.59
CA PHE A 226 -5.11 -9.87 10.13
C PHE A 226 -4.53 -8.70 10.92
N VAL A 227 -3.69 -7.90 10.26
CA VAL A 227 -3.22 -6.64 10.84
C VAL A 227 -4.14 -5.55 10.29
N SER A 228 -4.96 -4.94 11.15
CA SER A 228 -5.69 -3.75 10.74
C SER A 228 -4.66 -2.65 10.43
N PRO A 229 -4.88 -1.83 9.39
CA PRO A 229 -4.26 -0.51 9.35
C PRO A 229 -4.72 0.21 10.63
N GLY A 230 -3.76 0.66 11.44
CA GLY A 230 -4.03 1.51 12.60
C GLY A 230 -4.30 2.94 12.17
#